data_AF-A0A0P6YC98-F1
#
_entry.id   AF-A0A0P6YC98-F1
#
_cell.length_a   1.000
_cell.length_b   1.000
_cell.length_c   1.000
_cell.angle_alpha   90.00
_cell.angle_beta   90.00
_cell.angle_gamma   90.00
#
_symmetry.space_group_name_H-M   'P 1'
#
loop_
_entity.id
_entity.type
_entity.pdbx_description
1 polymer ?
#
loop_
_entity_poly.entity_id
_entity_poly.type
_entity_poly.pdbx_seq_one_letter_code
_entity_poly.pdbx_strand_id
1 'polypeptide(L)'
;MNLKRGLAATLLGAALLGLLAGCSGSAGGGSFANIPAGMGYAEGAEIYFAHLEASDAGVAEKLTAMMQSPVLLVPSLAQIPAEYLATVYVFENGVSGSGPFGFQADVFNAPPGSPDYTPLRKLVVVRWEEGAKARVLKSVQEVEAAQAAGEVQVSEPGVVINMPFITWEGGKR
;
A
#
# COMPACT_ATOMS: atom_id res chain seq x y z
N MET A 1 28.15 58.71 62.38
CA MET A 1 26.88 59.20 62.97
C MET A 1 25.78 58.26 62.54
N ASN A 2 24.96 57.85 63.50
CA ASN A 2 23.97 56.77 63.48
C ASN A 2 22.74 57.03 62.61
N LEU A 3 21.98 55.94 62.39
CA LEU A 3 20.53 55.85 62.17
C LEU A 3 19.99 56.36 60.83
N LYS A 4 18.92 55.85 60.20
CA LYS A 4 18.10 54.60 60.16
C LYS A 4 16.80 55.04 59.47
N ARG A 5 16.21 54.15 58.65
CA ARG A 5 14.75 53.98 58.37
C ARG A 5 14.07 55.10 57.56
N GLY A 6 13.46 54.80 56.42
CA GLY A 6 12.13 54.17 56.23
C GLY A 6 11.41 55.03 55.15
N LEU A 7 10.29 54.73 54.50
CA LEU A 7 9.31 53.65 54.45
C LEU A 7 8.40 54.01 53.23
N ALA A 8 7.98 53.01 52.45
CA ALA A 8 6.74 52.89 51.66
C ALA A 8 6.44 53.76 50.40
N ALA A 9 5.61 53.11 49.56
CA ALA A 9 4.63 53.60 48.58
C ALA A 9 5.14 53.87 47.14
N THR A 10 4.49 53.49 46.02
CA THR A 10 3.29 52.69 45.69
C THR A 10 3.27 52.52 44.15
N LEU A 11 2.95 51.31 43.68
CA LEU A 11 2.30 50.88 42.41
C LEU A 11 2.78 51.29 40.98
N LEU A 12 2.69 50.24 40.14
CA LEU A 12 2.20 50.18 38.74
C LEU A 12 3.23 50.28 37.59
N GLY A 13 3.48 49.14 36.94
CA GLY A 13 4.23 49.05 35.69
C GLY A 13 4.17 47.66 35.05
N ALA A 14 3.00 47.30 34.54
CA ALA A 14 2.66 46.25 33.56
C ALA A 14 3.68 45.12 33.27
N ALA A 15 3.40 43.91 33.81
CA ALA A 15 3.96 42.67 33.26
C ALA A 15 3.14 42.24 32.03
N LEU A 16 3.72 42.41 30.84
CA LEU A 16 3.24 41.80 29.61
C LEU A 16 3.50 40.28 29.67
N LEU A 17 2.54 39.50 30.16
CA LEU A 17 2.50 38.06 29.91
C LEU A 17 1.90 37.83 28.52
N GLY A 18 2.77 37.62 27.53
CA GLY A 18 2.38 37.08 26.23
C GLY A 18 1.88 35.64 26.39
N LEU A 19 0.57 35.45 26.22
CA LEU A 19 -0.04 34.13 26.09
C LEU A 19 0.45 33.49 24.79
N LEU A 20 1.40 32.56 24.89
CA LEU A 20 1.65 31.58 23.85
C LEU A 20 0.44 30.63 23.81
N ALA A 21 -0.55 30.98 22.99
CA ALA A 21 -1.60 30.05 22.61
C ALA A 21 -0.94 28.94 21.77
N GLY A 22 -0.49 27.89 22.44
CA GLY A 22 -0.14 26.64 21.77
C GLY A 22 -1.42 26.09 21.14
N CYS A 23 -1.50 26.11 19.81
CA CYS A 23 -2.46 25.29 19.08
C CYS A 23 -2.10 23.84 19.35
N SER A 24 -2.67 23.25 20.39
CA SER A 24 -2.81 21.80 20.49
C SER A 24 -3.71 21.39 19.33
N GLY A 25 -3.09 20.97 18.22
CA GLY A 25 -3.77 20.26 17.17
C GLY A 25 -4.39 19.02 17.80
N SER A 26 -5.66 19.11 18.17
CA SER A 26 -6.45 17.96 18.57
C SER A 26 -6.54 17.10 17.32
N ALA A 27 -5.67 16.08 17.24
CA ALA A 27 -5.84 15.00 16.28
C ALA A 27 -7.24 14.45 16.54
N GLY A 28 -8.14 14.70 15.59
CA GLY A 28 -9.57 14.52 15.79
C GLY A 28 -9.89 13.12 16.29
N GLY A 29 -10.58 13.05 17.43
CA GLY A 29 -11.19 11.84 17.97
C GLY A 29 -12.40 11.42 17.13
N GLY A 30 -12.15 10.94 15.91
CA GLY A 30 -13.13 10.25 15.08
C GLY A 30 -12.98 8.73 15.22
N SER A 31 -14.08 8.00 15.09
CA SER A 31 -14.03 6.56 14.80
C SER A 31 -13.73 6.39 13.31
N PHE A 32 -12.65 5.70 12.96
CA PHE A 32 -12.28 5.40 11.58
C PHE A 32 -12.53 3.92 11.29
N ALA A 33 -13.04 3.62 10.09
CA ALA A 33 -13.01 2.27 9.56
C ALA A 33 -11.57 1.94 9.13
N ASN A 34 -11.13 0.72 9.41
CA ASN A 34 -9.79 0.24 9.04
C ASN A 34 -9.91 -0.85 7.98
N ILE A 35 -9.15 -0.72 6.89
CA ILE A 35 -9.00 -1.74 5.86
C ILE A 35 -7.55 -2.25 5.91
N PRO A 36 -7.32 -3.55 6.08
CA PRO A 36 -5.97 -4.11 6.06
C PRO A 36 -5.25 -3.85 4.73
N ALA A 37 -3.97 -3.50 4.82
CA ALA A 37 -3.13 -3.29 3.64
C ALA A 37 -2.14 -4.44 3.46
N GLY A 38 -2.04 -4.95 2.23
CA GLY A 38 -0.94 -5.80 1.81
C GLY A 38 0.31 -4.97 1.49
N MET A 39 1.48 -5.60 1.57
CA MET A 39 2.75 -5.04 1.10
C MET A 39 3.11 -5.70 -0.23
N GLY A 40 3.55 -4.91 -1.20
CA GLY A 40 4.01 -5.36 -2.51
C GLY A 40 5.16 -4.51 -3.02
N TYR A 41 5.59 -4.78 -4.25
CA TYR A 41 6.60 -3.99 -4.93
C TYR A 41 6.06 -3.32 -6.20
N ALA A 42 6.49 -2.09 -6.43
CA ALA A 42 6.32 -1.40 -7.71
C ALA A 42 7.62 -0.65 -8.02
N GLU A 43 8.15 -0.82 -9.23
CA GLU A 43 9.38 -0.12 -9.68
C GLU A 43 10.59 -0.29 -8.73
N GLY A 44 10.67 -1.43 -8.04
CA GLY A 44 11.74 -1.71 -7.06
C GLY A 44 11.47 -1.19 -5.65
N ALA A 45 10.46 -0.35 -5.45
CA ALA A 45 10.07 0.23 -4.17
C ALA A 45 8.95 -0.56 -3.49
N GLU A 46 8.91 -0.52 -2.15
CA GLU A 46 7.80 -1.08 -1.37
C GLU A 46 6.57 -0.16 -1.45
N ILE A 47 5.42 -0.78 -1.67
CA ILE A 47 4.11 -0.11 -1.69
C ILE A 47 3.15 -0.84 -0.77
N TYR A 48 2.13 -0.13 -0.31
CA TYR A 48 1.01 -0.74 0.41
C TYR A 48 -0.26 -0.59 -0.42
N PHE A 49 -1.12 -1.60 -0.42
CA PHE A 49 -2.35 -1.65 -1.23
C PHE A 49 -3.46 -2.39 -0.48
N ALA A 50 -4.71 -2.22 -0.89
CA ALA A 50 -5.85 -2.95 -0.32
C ALA A 50 -6.41 -3.97 -1.32
N HIS A 51 -7.06 -5.02 -0.83
CA HIS A 51 -7.88 -5.92 -1.64
C HIS A 51 -9.34 -5.57 -1.40
N LEU A 52 -10.07 -5.07 -2.40
CA LEU A 52 -11.45 -4.60 -2.20
C LEU A 52 -12.48 -5.50 -2.89
N GLU A 53 -12.35 -5.71 -4.19
CA GLU A 53 -13.25 -6.56 -4.98
C GLU A 53 -12.46 -7.46 -5.93
N ALA A 54 -13.01 -8.63 -6.26
CA ALA A 54 -12.44 -9.55 -7.24
C ALA A 54 -13.53 -10.12 -8.16
N SER A 55 -13.16 -10.41 -9.41
CA SER A 55 -14.06 -10.96 -10.42
C SER A 55 -14.35 -12.46 -10.25
N ASP A 56 -13.50 -13.15 -9.50
CA ASP A 56 -13.57 -14.60 -9.30
C ASP A 56 -13.89 -14.95 -7.85
N ALA A 57 -14.77 -15.92 -7.65
CA ALA A 57 -15.25 -16.30 -6.32
C ALA A 57 -14.15 -16.94 -5.46
N GLY A 58 -13.30 -17.79 -6.05
CA GLY A 58 -12.21 -18.45 -5.33
C GLY A 58 -11.12 -17.47 -4.92
N VAL A 59 -10.81 -16.50 -5.79
CA VAL A 59 -9.88 -15.41 -5.46
C VAL A 59 -10.46 -14.50 -4.37
N ALA A 60 -11.73 -14.12 -4.46
CA ALA A 60 -12.40 -13.32 -3.43
C ALA A 60 -12.37 -14.01 -2.05
N GLU A 61 -12.70 -15.30 -2.00
CA GLU A 61 -12.66 -16.09 -0.76
C GLU A 61 -11.25 -16.18 -0.17
N LYS A 62 -10.25 -16.49 -1.01
CA LYS A 62 -8.85 -16.62 -0.58
C LYS A 62 -8.30 -15.31 -0.02
N LEU A 63 -8.54 -14.20 -0.71
CA LEU A 63 -8.07 -12.89 -0.25
C LEU A 63 -8.83 -12.44 1.01
N THR A 64 -10.12 -12.75 1.11
CA THR A 64 -10.91 -12.50 2.33
C THR A 64 -10.31 -13.21 3.55
N ALA A 65 -10.00 -14.51 3.39
CA ALA A 65 -9.41 -15.32 4.45
C ALA A 65 -7.99 -14.82 4.83
N MET A 66 -7.18 -14.47 3.83
CA MET A 66 -5.82 -13.94 4.02
C MET A 66 -5.82 -12.62 4.79
N MET A 67 -6.65 -11.67 4.38
CA MET A 67 -6.65 -10.32 4.96
C MET A 67 -7.50 -10.21 6.23
N GLN A 68 -8.27 -11.25 6.56
CA GLN A 68 -9.30 -11.21 7.60
C GLN A 68 -10.27 -10.02 7.42
N SER A 69 -10.53 -9.67 6.15
CA SER A 69 -11.34 -8.52 5.74
C SER A 69 -12.07 -8.85 4.43
N PRO A 70 -13.35 -8.52 4.27
CA PRO A 70 -14.12 -8.92 3.09
C PRO A 70 -13.54 -8.38 1.78
N VAL A 71 -13.31 -9.29 0.83
CA VAL A 71 -13.11 -8.98 -0.59
C VAL A 71 -14.38 -9.38 -1.33
N LEU A 72 -15.07 -8.43 -1.95
CA LEU A 72 -16.39 -8.67 -2.52
C LEU A 72 -16.30 -9.28 -3.92
N LEU A 73 -17.15 -10.26 -4.20
CA LEU A 73 -17.28 -10.85 -5.54
C LEU A 73 -18.02 -9.88 -6.48
N VAL A 74 -17.37 -9.48 -7.57
CA VAL A 74 -17.93 -8.63 -8.63
C VAL A 74 -17.58 -9.22 -10.01
N PRO A 75 -18.36 -10.19 -10.52
CA PRO A 75 -18.00 -10.93 -11.74
C PRO A 75 -17.87 -10.06 -12.98
N SER A 76 -18.56 -8.91 -13.04
CA SER A 76 -18.47 -7.97 -14.16
C SER A 76 -17.09 -7.35 -14.33
N LEU A 77 -16.22 -7.37 -13.31
CA LEU A 77 -14.84 -6.90 -13.44
C LEU A 77 -14.05 -7.69 -14.49
N ALA A 78 -14.36 -8.97 -14.70
CA ALA A 78 -13.70 -9.80 -15.73
C ALA A 78 -14.05 -9.37 -17.18
N GLN A 79 -15.07 -8.51 -17.35
CA GLN A 79 -15.52 -8.03 -18.66
C GLN A 79 -14.83 -6.73 -19.06
N ILE A 80 -14.00 -6.15 -18.18
CA ILE A 80 -13.32 -4.90 -18.45
C ILE A 80 -12.25 -5.13 -19.53
N PRO A 81 -12.24 -4.33 -20.61
CA PRO A 81 -11.23 -4.45 -21.66
C PRO A 81 -9.82 -4.28 -21.10
N ALA A 82 -8.86 -5.04 -21.63
CA ALA A 82 -7.50 -5.13 -21.10
C ALA A 82 -6.76 -3.78 -21.08
N GLU A 83 -7.09 -2.87 -22.00
CA GLU A 83 -6.52 -1.52 -22.06
C GLU A 83 -6.90 -0.62 -20.87
N TYR A 84 -7.92 -0.99 -20.08
CA TYR A 84 -8.32 -0.28 -18.86
C TYR A 84 -7.81 -0.96 -17.58
N LEU A 85 -6.98 -1.99 -17.73
CA LEU A 85 -6.43 -2.78 -16.63
C LEU A 85 -4.93 -2.58 -16.53
N ALA A 86 -4.48 -2.37 -15.31
CA ALA A 86 -3.08 -2.52 -14.96
C ALA A 86 -2.83 -3.99 -14.56
N THR A 87 -1.58 -4.36 -14.31
CA THR A 87 -1.18 -5.74 -14.04
C THR A 87 -0.69 -5.89 -12.60
N VAL A 88 -1.05 -7.01 -11.97
CA VAL A 88 -0.43 -7.52 -10.75
C VAL A 88 0.13 -8.91 -11.02
N TYR A 89 1.39 -9.11 -10.66
CA TYR A 89 2.09 -10.39 -10.76
C TYR A 89 2.12 -11.05 -9.38
N VAL A 90 1.56 -12.25 -9.31
CA VAL A 90 1.43 -13.03 -8.07
C VAL A 90 2.17 -14.36 -8.24
N PHE A 91 2.95 -14.73 -7.23
CA PHE A 91 3.87 -15.88 -7.33
C PHE A 91 3.25 -17.13 -6.72
N GLU A 92 3.21 -18.22 -7.48
CA GLU A 92 2.67 -19.51 -7.02
C GLU A 92 3.73 -20.50 -6.52
N ASN A 93 5.02 -20.19 -6.72
CA ASN A 93 6.15 -20.92 -6.18
C ASN A 93 7.40 -20.02 -6.01
N GLY A 94 8.53 -20.61 -5.65
CA GLY A 94 9.82 -19.91 -5.53
C GLY A 94 10.12 -19.46 -4.10
N VAL A 95 10.48 -18.19 -3.93
CA VAL A 95 10.87 -17.63 -2.61
C VAL A 95 9.63 -17.55 -1.71
N SER A 96 9.65 -18.20 -0.54
CA SER A 96 8.57 -18.10 0.45
C SER A 96 8.40 -16.66 0.95
N GLY A 97 7.15 -16.24 1.17
CA GLY A 97 6.86 -14.86 1.55
C GLY A 97 5.39 -14.62 1.90
N SER A 98 4.98 -13.35 1.80
CA SER A 98 3.66 -12.86 2.21
C SER A 98 2.59 -12.84 1.11
N GLY A 99 2.88 -13.31 -0.09
CA GLY A 99 1.95 -13.28 -1.22
C GLY A 99 0.78 -14.27 -1.07
N PRO A 100 -0.29 -14.13 -1.87
CA PRO A 100 -1.52 -14.95 -1.87
C PRO A 100 -1.35 -16.48 -1.80
N PHE A 101 -0.26 -17.00 -2.35
CA PHE A 101 0.06 -18.44 -2.38
C PHE A 101 1.19 -18.85 -1.40
N GLY A 102 1.62 -17.95 -0.52
CA GLY A 102 2.70 -18.21 0.45
C GLY A 102 4.12 -17.98 -0.08
N PHE A 103 4.24 -17.33 -1.24
CA PHE A 103 5.51 -16.97 -1.88
C PHE A 103 5.75 -15.46 -1.80
N GLN A 104 6.71 -14.94 -2.55
CA GLN A 104 7.10 -13.54 -2.47
C GLN A 104 5.91 -12.57 -2.63
N ALA A 105 6.11 -11.34 -2.15
CA ALA A 105 5.15 -10.27 -2.31
C ALA A 105 4.87 -9.97 -3.80
N ASP A 106 3.66 -9.47 -4.06
CA ASP A 106 3.17 -9.18 -5.39
C ASP A 106 3.95 -8.04 -6.04
N VAL A 107 4.06 -8.08 -7.37
CA VAL A 107 4.70 -7.02 -8.17
C VAL A 107 3.66 -6.31 -9.01
N PHE A 108 3.64 -4.98 -8.97
CA PHE A 108 2.68 -4.14 -9.67
C PHE A 108 3.39 -3.30 -10.73
N ASN A 109 2.71 -3.05 -11.86
CA ASN A 109 3.04 -1.95 -12.76
C ASN A 109 2.26 -0.68 -12.38
N ALA A 110 2.43 0.40 -13.14
CA ALA A 110 1.55 1.58 -13.11
C ALA A 110 1.18 2.05 -11.69
N PRO A 111 2.16 2.47 -10.86
CA PRO A 111 1.88 3.11 -9.58
C PRO A 111 1.12 4.45 -9.78
N PRO A 112 0.47 5.00 -8.75
CA PRO A 112 -0.19 6.30 -8.85
C PRO A 112 0.78 7.39 -9.33
N GLY A 113 0.37 8.14 -10.36
CA GLY A 113 1.21 9.12 -11.06
C GLY A 113 1.60 8.67 -12.46
N SER A 114 1.54 7.37 -12.76
CA SER A 114 1.72 6.86 -14.12
C SER A 114 0.51 7.18 -15.02
N PRO A 115 0.71 7.44 -16.34
CA PRO A 115 -0.39 7.77 -17.27
C PRO A 115 -1.46 6.69 -17.39
N ASP A 116 -1.08 5.43 -17.14
CA ASP A 116 -1.90 4.22 -17.22
C ASP A 116 -2.36 3.73 -15.84
N TYR A 117 -2.25 4.56 -14.79
CA TYR A 117 -2.72 4.18 -13.46
C TYR A 117 -4.21 3.82 -13.46
N THR A 118 -4.50 2.64 -12.95
CA THR A 118 -5.83 2.19 -12.56
C THR A 118 -5.70 1.31 -11.32
N PRO A 119 -6.67 1.34 -10.39
CA PRO A 119 -6.68 0.39 -9.27
C PRO A 119 -7.15 -1.00 -9.73
N LEU A 120 -7.67 -1.15 -10.95
CA LEU A 120 -8.14 -2.43 -11.47
C LEU A 120 -6.98 -3.21 -12.08
N ARG A 121 -6.70 -4.38 -11.50
CA ARG A 121 -5.54 -5.20 -11.81
C ARG A 121 -5.97 -6.52 -12.44
N LYS A 122 -5.49 -6.81 -13.65
CA LYS A 122 -5.50 -8.19 -14.15
C LYS A 122 -4.46 -9.00 -13.37
N LEU A 123 -4.88 -10.18 -12.92
CA LEU A 123 -4.00 -11.13 -12.26
C LEU A 123 -3.14 -11.83 -13.30
N VAL A 124 -1.82 -11.82 -13.08
CA VAL A 124 -0.85 -12.65 -13.80
C VAL A 124 -0.16 -13.54 -12.76
N VAL A 125 -0.24 -14.85 -12.97
CA VAL A 125 0.41 -15.82 -12.09
C VAL A 125 1.80 -16.13 -12.62
N VAL A 126 2.81 -15.98 -11.76
CA VAL A 126 4.22 -16.24 -12.07
C VAL A 126 4.65 -17.55 -11.39
N ARG A 127 5.24 -18.44 -12.19
CA ARG A 127 5.80 -19.72 -11.75
C ARG A 127 7.26 -19.82 -12.15
N TRP A 128 8.16 -20.02 -11.20
CA TRP A 128 9.55 -20.42 -11.43
C TRP A 128 9.65 -21.80 -12.05
N GLU A 129 10.51 -21.94 -13.06
CA GLU A 129 10.84 -23.20 -13.70
C GLU A 129 11.60 -24.15 -12.78
N GLU A 130 11.47 -25.45 -13.04
CA GLU A 130 12.27 -26.45 -12.34
C GLU A 130 13.77 -26.24 -12.61
N GLY A 131 14.58 -26.21 -11.55
CA GLY A 131 16.01 -25.97 -11.65
C GLY A 131 16.41 -24.49 -11.77
N ALA A 132 15.46 -23.56 -11.98
CA ALA A 132 15.75 -22.14 -11.91
C ALA A 132 16.06 -21.69 -10.48
N LYS A 133 17.02 -20.77 -10.32
CA LYS A 133 17.35 -20.21 -9.02
C LYS A 133 16.39 -19.06 -8.69
N ALA A 134 15.32 -19.38 -7.98
CA ALA A 134 14.35 -18.41 -7.52
C ALA A 134 15.01 -17.28 -6.69
N ARG A 135 14.56 -16.05 -6.94
CA ARG A 135 14.97 -14.83 -6.24
C ARG A 135 13.77 -13.90 -6.10
N VAL A 136 13.84 -12.92 -5.20
CA VAL A 136 12.78 -11.90 -5.10
C VAL A 136 12.87 -10.99 -6.32
N LEU A 137 11.76 -10.86 -7.04
CA LEU A 137 11.57 -9.89 -8.11
C LEU A 137 10.73 -8.71 -7.58
N LYS A 138 11.16 -7.48 -7.84
CA LYS A 138 10.57 -6.24 -7.27
C LYS A 138 10.04 -5.27 -8.32
N SER A 139 10.16 -5.60 -9.60
CA SER A 139 9.66 -4.76 -10.69
C SER A 139 9.19 -5.61 -11.86
N VAL A 140 8.33 -5.03 -12.70
CA VAL A 140 7.87 -5.72 -13.91
C VAL A 140 9.05 -6.01 -14.85
N GLN A 141 10.03 -5.10 -14.92
CA GLN A 141 11.23 -5.31 -15.72
C GLN A 141 12.01 -6.55 -15.24
N GLU A 142 12.06 -6.81 -13.94
CA GLU A 142 12.69 -8.01 -13.39
C GLU A 142 11.90 -9.29 -13.69
N VAL A 143 10.56 -9.23 -13.67
CA VAL A 143 9.69 -10.35 -14.07
C VAL A 143 9.86 -10.66 -15.55
N GLU A 144 9.81 -9.66 -16.41
CA GLU A 144 10.00 -9.80 -17.86
C GLU A 144 11.40 -10.31 -18.20
N ALA A 145 12.44 -9.85 -17.50
CA ALA A 145 13.80 -10.33 -17.67
C ALA A 145 13.93 -11.82 -17.27
N ALA A 146 13.32 -12.21 -16.14
CA ALA A 146 13.30 -13.62 -15.71
C ALA A 146 12.52 -14.49 -16.72
N GLN A 147 11.42 -13.99 -17.27
CA GLN A 147 10.64 -14.69 -18.29
C GLN A 147 11.43 -14.85 -19.59
N ALA A 148 12.08 -13.78 -20.06
CA ALA A 148 12.91 -13.81 -21.26
C ALA A 148 14.13 -14.73 -21.12
N ALA A 149 14.64 -14.90 -19.89
CA ALA A 149 15.70 -15.85 -19.56
C ALA A 149 15.19 -17.31 -19.42
N GLY A 150 13.89 -17.55 -19.53
CA GLY A 150 13.28 -18.87 -19.36
C GLY A 150 13.29 -19.37 -17.91
N GLU A 151 13.45 -18.46 -16.94
CA GLU A 151 13.48 -18.81 -15.51
C GLU A 151 12.08 -18.88 -14.89
N VAL A 152 11.11 -18.18 -15.48
CA VAL A 152 9.70 -18.19 -15.06
C VAL A 152 8.77 -18.34 -16.25
N GLN A 153 7.64 -19.01 -16.02
CA GLN A 153 6.44 -18.97 -16.84
C GLN A 153 5.40 -18.05 -16.22
N VAL A 154 4.56 -17.46 -17.08
CA VAL A 154 3.44 -16.62 -16.66
C VAL A 154 2.14 -17.13 -17.26
N SER A 155 1.03 -16.98 -16.53
CA SER A 155 -0.32 -17.30 -17.02
C SER A 155 -1.33 -16.23 -16.60
N GLU A 156 -2.34 -16.02 -17.44
CA GLU A 156 -3.40 -15.03 -17.20
C GLU A 156 -4.74 -15.76 -17.02
N PRO A 157 -5.20 -15.99 -15.78
CA PRO A 157 -6.46 -16.71 -15.54
C PRO A 157 -7.73 -15.91 -15.89
N GLY A 158 -7.60 -14.66 -16.35
CA GLY A 158 -8.74 -13.80 -16.66
C GLY A 158 -9.43 -13.20 -15.42
N VAL A 159 -8.73 -13.16 -14.29
CA VAL A 159 -9.24 -12.57 -13.04
C VAL A 159 -8.84 -11.10 -12.95
N VAL A 160 -9.79 -10.25 -12.55
CA VAL A 160 -9.58 -8.82 -12.28
C VAL A 160 -9.87 -8.52 -10.83
N ILE A 161 -9.00 -7.73 -10.19
CA ILE A 161 -9.06 -7.39 -8.77
C ILE A 161 -8.95 -5.87 -8.63
N ASN A 162 -9.79 -5.24 -7.82
CA ASN A 162 -9.66 -3.83 -7.44
C ASN A 162 -8.67 -3.71 -6.28
N MET A 163 -7.46 -3.25 -6.60
CA MET A 163 -6.31 -3.16 -5.71
C MET A 163 -5.74 -1.74 -5.68
N PRO A 164 -6.41 -0.77 -5.03
CA PRO A 164 -5.89 0.59 -4.94
C PRO A 164 -4.66 0.65 -4.03
N PHE A 165 -3.70 1.49 -4.41
CA PHE A 165 -2.52 1.76 -3.60
C PHE A 165 -2.90 2.68 -2.43
N ILE A 166 -2.43 2.34 -1.24
CA ILE A 166 -2.53 3.12 -0.02
C ILE A 166 -1.32 4.04 0.13
N THR A 167 -0.11 3.51 -0.12
CA THR A 167 1.12 4.30 -0.16
C THR A 167 1.94 3.94 -1.39
N TRP A 168 2.65 4.92 -1.92
CA TRP A 168 3.52 4.77 -3.08
C TRP A 168 4.65 5.80 -3.02
N GLU A 169 5.61 5.70 -3.94
CA GLU A 169 6.66 6.71 -4.02
C GLU A 169 6.06 8.09 -4.31
N GLY A 170 6.29 9.04 -3.41
CA GLY A 170 5.77 10.40 -3.53
C GLY A 170 4.36 10.62 -3.00
N GLY A 171 3.66 9.62 -2.42
CA GLY A 171 2.32 9.84 -1.88
C GLY A 171 1.73 8.76 -0.98
N LYS A 172 0.62 9.12 -0.32
CA LYS A 172 -0.24 8.23 0.48
C LYS A 172 -1.67 8.74 0.51
N ARG A 173 -2.60 7.89 0.93
CA ARG A 173 -4.00 8.25 1.24
C ARG A 173 -4.36 7.92 2.69
#